data_AF-A0A4R4Y4H2-F1
#
_entry.id   AF-A0A4R4Y4H2-F1
#
_cell.length_a   1.000
_cell.length_b   1.000
_cell.length_c   1.000
_cell.angle_alpha   90.00
_cell.angle_beta   90.00
_cell.angle_gamma   90.00
#
_symmetry.space_group_name_H-M   'P 1'
#
loop_
_entity.id
_entity.type
_entity.pdbx_description
1 polymer ?
#
loop_
_entity_poly.entity_id
_entity_poly.type
_entity_poly.pdbx_seq_one_letter_code
_entity_poly.pdbx_strand_id
1 'polypeptide(L)'
;METVTEPRSRRRMSGSERREQLIHISRTLFAEKGFDGTSIEEIAATAQVSKPVVYEHFGGKEGVYAVVVDREMQKLLGMITEALAATHSLIKLERAALALLQYIEESSEGFRILVRDSHAASGTGTFASLISEIASQVEDVLADEFASRGYDPKLAPMYAQMLVGMVALTGQWWLDVRKPGREEVAANLVNLAWNGLTGLNPNPSITAATRDLSSSAKPRPAAAADKLREFEKAREKELKEAEKLRQRELKEAEKARVRELKERERLLKEAEKERERLLKEAEKAREREEKIRQREARLAERAARLEQVDHPE
;
A
#
# COMPACT_ATOMS: atom_id res chain seq x y z
N MET A 1 -11.39 -56.90 -7.28
CA MET A 1 -11.83 -55.88 -8.27
C MET A 1 -11.05 -54.62 -7.93
N GLU A 2 -9.85 -54.47 -8.50
CA GLU A 2 -8.98 -53.31 -8.28
C GLU A 2 -9.46 -52.17 -9.18
N THR A 3 -9.82 -51.05 -8.57
CA THR A 3 -10.15 -49.81 -9.25
C THR A 3 -8.85 -49.10 -9.65
N VAL A 4 -8.42 -49.33 -10.89
CA VAL A 4 -7.36 -48.55 -11.55
C VAL A 4 -7.83 -47.10 -11.63
N THR A 5 -7.14 -46.22 -10.90
CA THR A 5 -7.39 -44.78 -10.95
C THR A 5 -6.67 -44.23 -12.18
N GLU A 6 -7.43 -43.78 -13.18
CA GLU A 6 -6.86 -43.16 -14.38
C GLU A 6 -6.03 -41.91 -14.04
N PRO A 7 -4.85 -41.73 -14.66
CA PRO A 7 -4.03 -40.55 -14.45
C PRO A 7 -4.70 -39.33 -15.10
N ARG A 8 -5.08 -38.33 -14.30
CA ARG A 8 -5.54 -37.02 -14.78
C ARG A 8 -4.49 -36.44 -15.72
N SER A 9 -4.82 -36.37 -17.00
CA SER A 9 -4.02 -35.70 -18.05
C SER A 9 -3.65 -34.28 -17.61
N ARG A 10 -2.37 -34.05 -17.27
CA ARG A 10 -1.83 -32.70 -17.07
C ARG A 10 -1.99 -31.94 -18.38
N ARG A 11 -2.94 -31.00 -18.41
CA ARG A 11 -3.15 -30.09 -19.53
C ARG A 11 -1.80 -29.45 -19.91
N ARG A 12 -1.36 -29.66 -21.15
CA ARG A 12 -0.10 -29.12 -21.67
C ARG A 12 -0.23 -27.60 -21.69
N MET A 13 0.68 -26.90 -21.01
CA MET A 13 0.70 -25.43 -20.99
C MET A 13 0.85 -24.89 -22.41
N SER A 14 0.12 -23.83 -22.72
CA SER A 14 0.29 -23.05 -23.95
C SER A 14 1.61 -22.26 -23.95
N GLY A 15 2.04 -21.81 -25.13
CA GLY A 15 3.26 -21.01 -25.27
C GLY A 15 3.21 -19.67 -24.50
N SER A 16 2.04 -19.06 -24.38
CA SER A 16 1.84 -17.82 -23.60
C SER A 16 1.92 -18.08 -22.09
N GLU A 17 1.26 -19.13 -21.59
CA GLU A 17 1.37 -19.54 -20.18
C GLU A 17 2.81 -19.90 -19.83
N ARG A 18 3.55 -20.50 -20.77
CA ARG A 18 4.97 -20.80 -20.57
C ARG A 18 5.80 -19.52 -20.49
N ARG A 19 5.57 -18.57 -21.39
CA ARG A 19 6.27 -17.29 -21.38
C ARG A 19 6.05 -16.54 -20.07
N GLU A 20 4.81 -16.49 -19.57
CA GLU A 20 4.48 -15.89 -18.29
C GLU A 20 5.16 -16.59 -17.11
N GLN A 21 5.17 -17.93 -17.09
CA GLN A 21 5.89 -18.70 -16.08
C GLN A 21 7.38 -18.33 -16.04
N LEU A 22 8.01 -18.24 -17.21
CA LEU A 22 9.43 -17.88 -17.33
C LEU A 22 9.69 -16.45 -16.84
N ILE A 23 8.83 -15.49 -17.16
CA ILE A 23 8.95 -14.10 -16.67
C ILE A 23 8.84 -14.07 -15.14
N HIS A 24 7.86 -14.77 -14.57
CA HIS A 24 7.65 -14.79 -13.12
C HIS A 24 8.85 -15.38 -12.38
N ILE A 25 9.34 -16.55 -12.81
CA ILE A 25 10.51 -17.22 -12.22
C ILE A 25 11.76 -16.35 -12.34
N SER A 26 11.97 -15.75 -13.51
CA SER A 26 13.14 -14.91 -13.75
C SER A 26 13.11 -13.66 -12.88
N ARG A 27 11.94 -13.06 -12.65
CA ARG A 27 11.78 -11.94 -11.73
C ARG A 27 12.22 -12.30 -10.31
N THR A 28 11.78 -13.43 -9.77
CA THR A 28 12.22 -13.87 -8.43
C THR A 28 13.74 -14.06 -8.39
N LEU A 29 14.30 -14.78 -9.37
CA LEU A 29 15.76 -15.03 -9.41
C LEU A 29 16.59 -13.74 -9.54
N PHE A 30 16.18 -12.80 -10.41
CA PHE A 30 16.86 -11.53 -10.57
C PHE A 30 16.72 -10.64 -9.33
N ALA A 31 15.58 -10.66 -8.64
CA ALA A 31 15.39 -9.91 -7.41
C ALA A 31 16.33 -10.41 -6.29
N GLU A 32 16.48 -11.73 -6.16
CA GLU A 32 17.34 -12.35 -5.15
C GLU A 32 18.83 -12.20 -5.49
N LYS A 33 19.23 -12.58 -6.70
CA LYS A 33 20.65 -12.77 -7.06
C LYS A 33 21.22 -11.66 -7.92
N GLY A 34 20.36 -10.87 -8.57
CA GLY A 34 20.77 -9.83 -9.51
C GLY A 34 21.09 -10.40 -10.88
N PHE A 35 21.28 -9.52 -11.86
CA PHE A 35 21.53 -9.92 -13.24
C PHE A 35 22.74 -10.84 -13.40
N ASP A 36 23.87 -10.51 -12.77
CA ASP A 36 25.10 -11.29 -12.85
C ASP A 36 25.02 -12.62 -12.10
N GLY A 37 24.26 -12.67 -11.00
CA GLY A 37 24.09 -13.85 -10.15
C GLY A 37 23.08 -14.87 -10.68
N THR A 38 22.33 -14.55 -11.73
CA THR A 38 21.33 -15.43 -12.35
C THR A 38 21.83 -15.99 -13.68
N SER A 39 21.56 -17.27 -13.95
CA SER A 39 21.92 -17.96 -15.21
C SER A 39 20.68 -18.50 -15.94
N ILE A 40 20.79 -18.70 -17.26
CA ILE A 40 19.72 -19.32 -18.07
C ILE A 40 19.48 -20.77 -17.65
N GLU A 41 20.56 -21.47 -17.29
CA GLU A 41 20.56 -22.81 -16.70
C GLU A 41 19.60 -22.89 -15.52
N GLU A 42 19.73 -21.94 -14.60
CA GLU A 42 18.93 -21.88 -13.39
C GLU A 42 17.48 -21.51 -13.68
N ILE A 43 17.24 -20.52 -14.55
CA ILE A 43 15.87 -20.16 -14.97
C ILE A 43 15.17 -21.37 -15.60
N ALA A 44 15.85 -22.07 -16.51
CA ALA A 44 15.30 -23.25 -17.19
C ALA A 44 15.02 -24.40 -16.20
N ALA A 45 15.96 -24.67 -15.29
CA ALA A 45 15.82 -25.71 -14.27
C ALA A 45 14.63 -25.42 -13.34
N THR A 46 14.52 -24.19 -12.82
CA THR A 46 13.42 -23.78 -11.93
C THR A 46 12.07 -23.81 -12.65
N ALA A 47 12.03 -23.44 -13.93
CA ALA A 47 10.82 -23.50 -14.76
C ALA A 47 10.49 -24.91 -15.29
N GLN A 48 11.34 -25.91 -15.03
CA GLN A 48 11.22 -27.28 -15.53
C GLN A 48 11.10 -27.31 -17.06
N VAL A 49 11.96 -26.55 -17.73
CA VAL A 49 12.11 -26.55 -19.20
C VAL A 49 13.55 -26.77 -19.59
N SER A 50 13.77 -27.08 -20.87
CA SER A 50 15.12 -27.10 -21.44
C SER A 50 15.60 -25.68 -21.76
N LYS A 51 16.92 -25.45 -21.73
CA LYS A 51 17.52 -24.14 -22.07
C LYS A 51 17.06 -23.59 -23.42
N PRO A 52 16.94 -24.40 -24.51
CA PRO A 52 16.47 -23.89 -25.80
C PRO A 52 15.11 -23.19 -25.73
N VAL A 53 14.21 -23.60 -24.83
CA VAL A 53 12.89 -22.95 -24.65
C VAL A 53 13.06 -21.52 -24.15
N VAL A 54 14.00 -21.26 -23.24
CA VAL A 54 14.26 -19.91 -22.74
C VAL A 54 14.85 -19.02 -23.85
N TYR A 55 15.78 -19.57 -24.63
CA TYR A 55 16.34 -18.87 -25.80
C TYR A 55 15.29 -18.60 -26.88
N GLU A 56 14.38 -19.53 -27.14
CA GLU A 56 13.29 -19.35 -28.11
C GLU A 56 12.37 -18.19 -27.73
N HIS A 57 12.02 -18.06 -26.44
CA HIS A 57 11.11 -17.02 -25.97
C HIS A 57 11.75 -15.63 -25.82
N PHE A 58 13.04 -15.57 -25.51
CA PHE A 58 13.67 -14.32 -25.05
C PHE A 58 15.05 -14.03 -25.65
N GLY A 59 15.63 -14.94 -26.42
CA GLY A 59 16.94 -14.73 -27.07
C GLY A 59 18.16 -14.77 -26.13
N GLY A 60 17.98 -14.96 -24.83
CA GLY A 60 19.08 -15.02 -23.86
C GLY A 60 18.73 -14.36 -22.52
N LYS A 61 19.72 -14.23 -21.63
CA LYS A 61 19.51 -13.69 -20.28
C LYS A 61 19.11 -12.22 -20.31
N GLU A 62 19.77 -11.46 -21.17
CA GLU A 62 19.57 -10.04 -21.43
C GLU A 62 18.12 -9.77 -21.87
N GLY A 63 17.60 -10.60 -22.78
CA GLY A 63 16.24 -10.44 -23.27
C GLY A 63 15.18 -10.79 -22.23
N VAL A 64 15.40 -11.83 -21.42
CA VAL A 64 14.50 -12.14 -20.29
C VAL A 64 14.51 -10.99 -19.28
N TYR A 65 15.69 -10.48 -18.94
CA TYR A 65 15.86 -9.38 -18.00
C TYR A 65 15.18 -8.10 -18.49
N ALA A 66 15.39 -7.73 -19.75
CA ALA A 66 14.75 -6.57 -20.37
C ALA A 66 13.22 -6.66 -20.31
N VAL A 67 12.64 -7.84 -20.59
CA VAL A 67 11.18 -8.06 -20.50
C VAL A 67 10.68 -7.92 -19.06
N VAL A 68 11.43 -8.42 -18.06
CA VAL A 68 11.07 -8.26 -16.65
C VAL A 68 11.11 -6.79 -16.25
N VAL A 69 12.21 -6.09 -16.56
CA VAL A 69 12.38 -4.66 -16.26
C VAL A 69 11.28 -3.82 -16.90
N ASP A 70 11.05 -3.99 -18.21
CA ASP A 70 10.03 -3.25 -18.95
C ASP A 70 8.64 -3.45 -18.33
N ARG A 71 8.29 -4.69 -17.97
CA ARG A 71 7.00 -4.97 -17.31
C ARG A 71 6.85 -4.26 -15.97
N GLU A 72 7.90 -4.25 -15.15
CA GLU A 72 7.87 -3.61 -13.83
C GLU A 72 7.88 -2.08 -13.95
N MET A 73 8.61 -1.52 -14.92
CA MET A 73 8.58 -0.10 -15.26
C MET A 73 7.18 0.33 -15.72
N GLN A 74 6.60 -0.36 -16.71
CA GLN A 74 5.27 -0.07 -17.24
C GLN A 74 4.19 -0.18 -16.15
N LYS A 75 4.30 -1.17 -15.26
CA LYS A 75 3.37 -1.33 -14.14
C LYS A 75 3.43 -0.14 -13.20
N LEU A 76 4.62 0.23 -12.72
CA LEU A 76 4.76 1.34 -11.78
C LEU A 76 4.41 2.68 -12.43
N LEU A 77 4.88 2.93 -13.66
CA LEU A 77 4.55 4.13 -14.43
C LEU A 77 3.03 4.26 -14.60
N GLY A 78 2.35 3.19 -15.04
CA GLY A 78 0.91 3.19 -15.22
C GLY A 78 0.14 3.51 -13.94
N MET A 79 0.54 2.95 -12.79
CA MET A 79 -0.07 3.26 -11.49
C MET A 79 0.10 4.75 -11.11
N ILE A 80 1.26 5.34 -11.39
CA ILE A 80 1.51 6.76 -11.11
C ILE A 80 0.74 7.65 -12.09
N THR A 81 0.73 7.34 -13.39
CA THR A 81 -0.05 8.08 -14.39
C THR A 81 -1.54 8.08 -14.04
N GLU A 82 -2.11 6.94 -13.61
CA GLU A 82 -3.49 6.87 -13.14
C GLU A 82 -3.73 7.72 -11.89
N ALA A 83 -2.77 7.72 -10.94
CA ALA A 83 -2.85 8.57 -9.75
C ALA A 83 -2.86 10.07 -10.10
N LEU A 84 -2.03 10.49 -11.06
CA LEU A 84 -1.90 11.88 -11.50
C LEU A 84 -3.09 12.37 -12.34
N ALA A 85 -3.95 11.47 -12.83
CA ALA A 85 -5.17 11.80 -13.56
C ALA A 85 -6.30 12.36 -12.66
N ALA A 86 -6.14 12.37 -11.33
CA ALA A 86 -7.12 12.95 -10.42
C ALA A 86 -7.29 14.46 -10.63
N THR A 87 -8.48 15.02 -10.37
CA THR A 87 -8.75 16.45 -10.61
C THR A 87 -8.01 17.38 -9.65
N HIS A 88 -7.95 17.03 -8.36
CA HIS A 88 -7.40 17.90 -7.32
C HIS A 88 -5.93 17.58 -7.02
N SER A 89 -5.09 18.61 -6.94
CA SER A 89 -3.63 18.48 -6.77
C SER A 89 -3.22 17.76 -5.48
N LEU A 90 -3.94 17.96 -4.36
CA LEU A 90 -3.71 17.19 -3.13
C LEU A 90 -4.01 15.69 -3.33
N ILE A 91 -5.12 15.37 -4.00
CA ILE A 91 -5.51 13.99 -4.28
C ILE A 91 -4.53 13.31 -5.23
N LYS A 92 -3.99 14.04 -6.22
CA LYS A 92 -2.90 13.52 -7.08
C LYS A 92 -1.69 13.09 -6.24
N LEU A 93 -1.28 13.94 -5.29
CA LEU A 93 -0.14 13.67 -4.40
C LEU A 93 -0.40 12.48 -3.47
N GLU A 94 -1.58 12.41 -2.85
CA GLU A 94 -2.00 11.28 -2.01
C GLU A 94 -2.01 9.96 -2.77
N ARG A 95 -2.64 9.95 -3.96
CA ARG A 95 -2.71 8.75 -4.79
C ARG A 95 -1.34 8.31 -5.30
N ALA A 96 -0.48 9.24 -5.71
CA ALA A 96 0.85 8.91 -6.21
C ALA A 96 1.74 8.30 -5.10
N ALA A 97 1.71 8.88 -3.89
CA ALA A 97 2.42 8.34 -2.74
C ALA A 97 1.91 6.94 -2.36
N LEU A 98 0.59 6.76 -2.29
CA LEU A 98 -0.01 5.45 -1.99
C LEU A 98 0.28 4.43 -3.09
N ALA A 99 0.22 4.81 -4.36
CA ALA A 99 0.49 3.93 -5.50
C ALA A 99 1.93 3.38 -5.47
N LEU A 100 2.93 4.24 -5.25
CA LEU A 100 4.32 3.78 -5.11
C LEU A 100 4.47 2.81 -3.94
N LEU A 101 3.97 3.17 -2.77
CA LEU A 101 4.14 2.34 -1.57
C LEU A 101 3.34 1.03 -1.68
N GLN A 102 2.16 1.04 -2.30
CA GLN A 102 1.41 -0.17 -2.62
C GLN A 102 2.17 -1.07 -3.58
N TYR A 103 2.76 -0.51 -4.65
CA TYR A 103 3.60 -1.27 -5.56
C TYR A 103 4.80 -1.90 -4.83
N ILE A 104 5.46 -1.15 -3.95
CA ILE A 104 6.56 -1.65 -3.14
C ILE A 104 6.12 -2.81 -2.23
N GLU A 105 4.94 -2.72 -1.63
CA GLU A 105 4.36 -3.74 -0.75
C GLU A 105 3.99 -5.02 -1.51
N GLU A 106 3.25 -4.88 -2.61
CA GLU A 106 2.72 -6.00 -3.39
C GLU A 106 3.72 -6.61 -4.38
N SER A 107 4.74 -5.85 -4.80
CA SER A 107 5.69 -6.21 -5.86
C SER A 107 7.13 -5.88 -5.47
N SER A 108 7.52 -6.22 -4.23
CA SER A 108 8.87 -5.94 -3.69
C SER A 108 10.00 -6.48 -4.56
N GLU A 109 9.82 -7.65 -5.19
CA GLU A 109 10.80 -8.22 -6.13
C GLU A 109 11.03 -7.31 -7.33
N GLY A 110 9.95 -6.83 -7.95
CA GLY A 110 10.00 -5.93 -9.10
C GLY A 110 10.67 -4.62 -8.74
N PHE A 111 10.27 -4.02 -7.61
CA PHE A 111 10.89 -2.78 -7.13
C PHE A 111 12.39 -2.95 -6.83
N ARG A 112 12.82 -4.07 -6.23
CA ARG A 112 14.24 -4.36 -6.02
C ARG A 112 15.01 -4.45 -7.33
N ILE A 113 14.45 -5.07 -8.37
CA ILE A 113 15.10 -5.17 -9.68
C ILE A 113 15.32 -3.78 -10.26
N LEU A 114 14.29 -2.92 -10.25
CA LEU A 114 14.40 -1.56 -10.74
C LEU A 114 15.50 -0.79 -10.01
N VAL A 115 15.46 -0.81 -8.67
CA VAL A 115 16.39 -0.05 -7.83
C VAL A 115 17.83 -0.58 -7.89
N ARG A 116 18.03 -1.90 -8.06
CA ARG A 116 19.37 -2.50 -7.99
C ARG A 116 20.29 -2.08 -9.13
N ASP A 117 19.73 -1.81 -10.31
CA ASP A 117 20.48 -1.34 -11.49
C ASP A 117 20.69 0.18 -11.50
N SER A 118 20.29 0.88 -10.42
CA SER A 118 20.55 2.31 -10.29
C SER A 118 21.90 2.59 -9.63
N HIS A 119 22.83 3.12 -10.42
CA HIS A 119 24.01 3.75 -9.85
C HIS A 119 23.62 5.15 -9.36
N ALA A 120 23.31 5.27 -8.07
CA ALA A 120 22.88 6.53 -7.44
C ALA A 120 23.84 7.72 -7.67
N ALA A 121 25.12 7.45 -7.93
CA ALA A 121 26.13 8.48 -8.23
C ALA A 121 26.18 8.90 -9.70
N SER A 122 25.68 8.07 -10.62
CA SER A 122 25.79 8.28 -12.07
C SER A 122 24.50 8.80 -12.70
N GLY A 123 23.35 8.63 -12.02
CA GLY A 123 22.04 8.95 -12.60
C GLY A 123 21.66 8.07 -13.80
N THR A 124 22.38 6.97 -14.02
CA THR A 124 22.18 6.02 -15.11
C THR A 124 21.57 4.73 -14.56
N GLY A 125 20.59 4.17 -15.26
CA GLY A 125 19.91 2.93 -14.89
C GLY A 125 18.41 2.97 -15.15
N THR A 126 17.76 1.83 -15.00
CA THR A 126 16.32 1.63 -15.25
C THR A 126 15.47 2.49 -14.32
N PHE A 127 15.78 2.50 -13.01
CA PHE A 127 15.07 3.32 -12.03
C PHE A 127 15.32 4.82 -12.18
N ALA A 128 16.53 5.25 -12.58
CA ALA A 128 16.79 6.66 -12.86
C ALA A 128 16.00 7.17 -14.07
N SER A 129 15.86 6.32 -15.10
CA SER A 129 15.03 6.60 -16.27
C SER A 129 13.55 6.70 -15.88
N LEU A 130 13.07 5.76 -15.07
CA LEU A 130 11.70 5.77 -14.55
C LEU A 130 11.40 7.02 -13.70
N ILE A 131 12.32 7.40 -12.80
CA ILE A 131 12.22 8.64 -12.01
C ILE A 131 12.14 9.86 -12.92
N SER A 132 12.97 9.92 -13.97
CA SER A 132 12.99 11.04 -14.90
C SER A 132 11.69 11.15 -15.68
N GLU A 133 11.12 10.03 -16.11
CA GLU A 133 9.83 9.97 -16.80
C GLU A 133 8.68 10.41 -15.88
N ILE A 134 8.65 9.93 -14.63
CA ILE A 134 7.67 10.37 -13.63
C ILE A 134 7.84 11.85 -13.31
N ALA A 135 9.08 12.34 -13.18
CA ALA A 135 9.36 13.76 -12.93
C ALA A 135 8.85 14.65 -14.06
N SER A 136 8.96 14.20 -15.32
CA SER A 136 8.39 14.92 -16.46
C SER A 136 6.86 15.03 -16.36
N GLN A 137 6.16 13.96 -15.98
CA GLN A 137 4.69 14.01 -15.79
C GLN A 137 4.29 14.94 -14.63
N VAL A 138 5.08 14.95 -13.55
CA VAL A 138 4.84 15.85 -12.40
C VAL A 138 5.17 17.30 -12.74
N GLU A 139 6.19 17.54 -13.58
CA GLU A 139 6.54 18.87 -14.08
C GLU A 139 5.38 19.53 -14.81
N ASP A 140 4.73 18.81 -15.74
CA ASP A 140 3.57 19.35 -16.47
C ASP A 140 2.46 19.80 -15.51
N VAL A 141 2.15 18.98 -14.50
CA VAL A 141 1.15 19.30 -13.48
C VAL A 141 1.55 20.52 -12.64
N LEU A 142 2.83 20.62 -12.27
CA LEU A 142 3.33 21.74 -11.47
C LEU A 142 3.43 23.04 -12.27
N ALA A 143 3.78 22.98 -13.55
CA ALA A 143 3.88 24.14 -14.41
C ALA A 143 2.52 24.85 -14.53
N ASP A 144 1.45 24.07 -14.74
CA ASP A 144 0.07 24.57 -14.77
C ASP A 144 -0.34 25.20 -13.42
N GLU A 145 -0.05 24.52 -12.31
CA GLU A 145 -0.37 25.02 -10.97
C GLU A 145 0.41 26.30 -10.65
N PHE A 146 1.70 26.37 -10.99
CA PHE A 146 2.55 27.54 -10.76
C PHE A 146 2.05 28.74 -11.56
N ALA A 147 1.73 28.54 -12.84
CA ALA A 147 1.16 29.58 -13.69
C ALA A 147 -0.15 30.13 -13.09
N SER A 148 -1.04 29.25 -12.61
CA SER A 148 -2.32 29.67 -12.03
C SER A 148 -2.20 30.44 -10.71
N ARG A 149 -1.11 30.21 -9.95
CA ARG A 149 -0.87 30.82 -8.63
C ARG A 149 0.14 31.97 -8.66
N GLY A 150 0.64 32.35 -9.84
CA GLY A 150 1.58 33.45 -10.01
C GLY A 150 3.03 33.14 -9.62
N TYR A 151 3.41 31.87 -9.59
CA TYR A 151 4.81 31.42 -9.49
C TYR A 151 5.42 31.30 -10.89
N ASP A 152 6.76 31.33 -11.00
CA ASP A 152 7.45 31.12 -12.28
C ASP A 152 7.37 29.63 -12.70
N PRO A 153 6.66 29.29 -13.79
CA PRO A 153 6.52 27.91 -14.25
C PRO A 153 7.86 27.27 -14.64
N LYS A 154 8.89 28.06 -14.94
CA LYS A 154 10.23 27.55 -15.27
C LYS A 154 10.92 26.86 -14.09
N LEU A 155 10.40 27.04 -12.88
CA LEU A 155 10.88 26.35 -11.69
C LEU A 155 10.24 24.96 -11.52
N ALA A 156 9.15 24.65 -12.22
CA ALA A 156 8.45 23.37 -12.12
C ALA A 156 9.35 22.14 -12.30
N PRO A 157 10.30 22.08 -13.26
CA PRO A 157 11.20 20.93 -13.41
C PRO A 157 12.00 20.65 -12.13
N MET A 158 12.51 21.69 -11.49
CA MET A 158 13.29 21.59 -10.27
C MET A 158 12.43 21.08 -9.11
N TYR A 159 11.20 21.60 -8.95
CA TYR A 159 10.29 21.14 -7.90
C TYR A 159 9.79 19.71 -8.14
N ALA A 160 9.54 19.33 -9.40
CA ALA A 160 9.19 17.96 -9.76
C ALA A 160 10.31 16.99 -9.34
N GLN A 161 11.56 17.31 -9.64
CA GLN A 161 12.72 16.52 -9.21
C GLN A 161 12.80 16.39 -7.67
N MET A 162 12.57 17.48 -6.94
CA MET A 162 12.55 17.44 -5.47
C MET A 162 11.46 16.52 -4.91
N LEU A 163 10.24 16.60 -5.45
CA LEU A 163 9.11 15.79 -4.99
C LEU A 163 9.30 14.32 -5.33
N VAL A 164 9.62 14.01 -6.60
CA VAL A 164 9.82 12.64 -7.05
C VAL A 164 11.00 12.01 -6.32
N GLY A 165 12.11 12.75 -6.16
CA GLY A 165 13.26 12.28 -5.38
C GLY A 165 12.91 11.97 -3.92
N MET A 166 12.17 12.86 -3.26
CA MET A 166 11.73 12.65 -1.87
C MET A 166 10.89 11.38 -1.74
N VAL A 167 9.93 11.16 -2.64
CA VAL A 167 9.03 10.01 -2.61
C VAL A 167 9.78 8.72 -2.98
N ALA A 168 10.61 8.74 -4.03
CA ALA A 168 11.38 7.59 -4.49
C ALA A 168 12.40 7.11 -3.45
N LEU A 169 13.20 8.03 -2.88
CA LEU A 169 14.20 7.69 -1.85
C LEU A 169 13.54 7.20 -0.55
N THR A 170 12.40 7.79 -0.18
CA THR A 170 11.62 7.30 0.97
C THR A 170 11.07 5.90 0.70
N GLY A 171 10.59 5.63 -0.53
CA GLY A 171 10.16 4.31 -0.96
C GLY A 171 11.29 3.27 -0.90
N GLN A 172 12.49 3.63 -1.35
CA GLN A 172 13.68 2.78 -1.21
C GLN A 172 14.00 2.47 0.25
N TRP A 173 14.00 3.46 1.13
CA TRP A 173 14.21 3.21 2.57
C TRP A 173 13.10 2.31 3.15
N TRP A 174 11.85 2.54 2.77
CA TRP A 174 10.71 1.78 3.27
C TRP A 174 10.65 0.33 2.74
N LEU A 175 11.28 0.06 1.58
CA LEU A 175 11.50 -1.29 1.03
C LEU A 175 12.08 -2.24 2.09
N ASP A 176 13.05 -1.73 2.86
CA ASP A 176 13.80 -2.53 3.83
C ASP A 176 13.19 -2.44 5.23
N VAL A 177 12.74 -1.25 5.66
CA VAL A 177 12.28 -1.05 7.06
C VAL A 177 10.84 -1.52 7.28
N ARG A 178 9.94 -1.33 6.30
CA ARG A 178 8.50 -1.71 6.35
C ARG A 178 7.68 -1.12 7.53
N LYS A 179 8.27 -0.22 8.32
CA LYS A 179 7.65 0.47 9.44
C LYS A 179 8.03 1.96 9.39
N PRO A 180 7.09 2.89 9.61
CA PRO A 180 5.67 2.67 9.90
C PRO A 180 4.88 2.09 8.70
N GLY A 181 3.59 1.80 8.89
CA GLY A 181 2.75 1.21 7.84
C GLY A 181 2.59 2.14 6.62
N ARG A 182 2.19 1.56 5.48
CA ARG A 182 2.06 2.26 4.19
C ARG A 182 1.33 3.61 4.29
N GLU A 183 0.14 3.61 4.88
CA GLU A 183 -0.70 4.81 4.99
C GLU A 183 -0.05 5.90 5.83
N GLU A 184 0.66 5.52 6.90
CA GLU A 184 1.34 6.48 7.76
C GLU A 184 2.54 7.11 7.04
N VAL A 185 3.31 6.32 6.29
CA VAL A 185 4.39 6.85 5.44
C VAL A 185 3.83 7.79 4.37
N ALA A 186 2.75 7.38 3.68
CA ALA A 186 2.09 8.20 2.68
C ALA A 186 1.60 9.52 3.26
N ALA A 187 0.90 9.48 4.40
CA ALA A 187 0.38 10.66 5.08
C ALA A 187 1.50 11.65 5.44
N ASN A 188 2.64 11.18 5.94
CA ASN A 188 3.77 12.04 6.28
C ASN A 188 4.46 12.62 5.04
N LEU A 189 4.62 11.84 3.96
CA LEU A 189 5.14 12.32 2.68
C LEU A 189 4.26 13.43 2.09
N VAL A 190 2.95 13.16 2.00
CA VAL A 190 1.96 14.11 1.49
C VAL A 190 1.94 15.36 2.36
N ASN A 191 1.92 15.21 3.68
CA ASN A 191 1.91 16.35 4.59
C ASN A 191 3.13 17.25 4.40
N LEU A 192 4.34 16.68 4.28
CA LEU A 192 5.56 17.45 4.05
C LEU A 192 5.52 18.18 2.69
N ALA A 193 5.20 17.46 1.61
CA ALA A 193 5.14 18.05 0.28
C ALA A 193 4.04 19.12 0.16
N TRP A 194 2.83 18.85 0.66
CA TRP A 194 1.71 19.78 0.56
C TRP A 194 1.95 21.07 1.33
N ASN A 195 2.38 20.98 2.60
CA ASN A 195 2.68 22.17 3.39
C ASN A 195 3.89 22.93 2.81
N GLY A 196 4.87 22.23 2.23
CA GLY A 196 5.99 22.87 1.54
C GLY A 196 5.57 23.64 0.29
N LEU A 197 4.76 23.04 -0.57
CA LEU A 197 4.32 23.64 -1.83
C LEU A 197 3.27 24.75 -1.66
N THR A 198 2.41 24.67 -0.65
CA THR A 198 1.38 25.68 -0.41
C THR A 198 1.91 26.94 0.27
N GLY A 199 3.02 26.82 1.02
CA GLY A 199 3.66 27.91 1.74
C GLY A 199 4.89 28.52 1.03
N LEU A 200 5.03 28.35 -0.28
CA LEU A 200 6.20 28.83 -1.00
C LEU A 200 6.32 30.36 -0.96
N ASN A 201 7.54 30.84 -0.74
CA ASN A 201 7.89 32.23 -1.02
C ASN A 201 8.19 32.33 -2.53
N PRO A 202 7.52 33.22 -3.30
CA PRO A 202 7.79 33.39 -4.74
C PRO A 202 9.24 33.77 -5.05
N ASN A 203 9.92 34.45 -4.12
CA ASN A 203 11.31 34.87 -4.28
C ASN A 203 12.12 34.41 -3.05
N PRO A 204 12.41 33.11 -2.94
CA PRO A 204 13.14 32.59 -1.81
C PRO A 204 14.58 33.12 -1.86
N SER A 205 15.09 33.58 -0.72
CA SER A 205 16.47 34.06 -0.60
C SER A 205 17.15 33.41 0.58
N ILE A 206 18.40 33.00 0.40
CA ILE A 206 19.26 32.60 1.52
C ILE A 206 19.54 33.84 2.38
N THR A 207 19.25 33.75 3.67
CA THR A 207 19.43 34.83 4.65
C THR A 207 20.86 35.38 4.61
N ALA A 208 21.02 36.71 4.72
CA ALA A 208 22.32 37.37 4.70
C ALA A 208 23.31 36.80 5.74
N ALA A 209 22.83 36.50 6.95
CA ALA A 209 23.63 35.86 8.01
C ALA A 209 24.25 34.51 7.60
N THR A 210 23.65 33.80 6.64
CA THR A 210 24.17 32.54 6.09
C THR A 210 25.13 32.80 4.92
N ARG A 211 24.89 33.84 4.11
CA ARG A 211 25.82 34.26 3.04
C ARG A 211 27.16 34.74 3.61
N ASP A 212 27.14 35.42 4.75
CA ASP A 212 28.36 35.92 5.40
C ASP A 212 29.21 34.82 6.05
N LEU A 213 28.64 33.64 6.35
CA LEU A 213 29.42 32.48 6.82
C LEU A 213 30.39 31.95 5.76
N SER A 214 30.11 32.20 4.48
CA SER A 214 31.00 31.86 3.36
C SER A 214 32.11 32.90 3.14
N SER A 215 31.96 34.13 3.63
CA SER A 215 32.92 35.24 3.38
C SER A 215 33.71 35.67 4.62
N SER A 216 33.25 35.32 5.83
CA SER A 216 33.83 35.76 7.10
C SER A 216 34.24 34.56 7.97
N ALA A 217 35.44 34.03 7.73
CA ALA A 217 36.18 33.25 8.74
C ALA A 217 36.75 34.21 9.81
N LYS A 218 35.88 34.83 10.61
CA LYS A 218 36.24 35.46 11.88
C LYS A 218 35.36 34.93 13.01
N PRO A 219 35.91 34.69 14.22
CA PRO A 219 35.15 34.12 15.32
C PRO A 219 34.02 35.06 15.74
N ARG A 220 32.79 34.52 15.82
CA ARG A 220 31.61 35.26 16.27
C ARG A 220 31.80 35.83 17.69
N PRO A 221 31.40 37.08 17.97
CA PRO A 221 31.39 37.62 19.34
C PRO A 221 30.30 36.96 20.20
N ALA A 222 30.62 36.76 21.48
CA ALA A 222 29.85 35.99 22.48
C ALA A 222 28.36 36.37 22.61
N ALA A 223 27.97 37.62 22.28
CA ALA A 223 26.60 38.10 22.38
C ALA A 223 25.59 37.37 21.45
N ALA A 224 26.05 36.76 20.35
CA ALA A 224 25.18 35.98 19.46
C ALA A 224 24.86 34.59 20.01
N ALA A 225 25.74 34.02 20.85
CA ALA A 225 25.53 32.72 21.48
C ALA A 225 24.49 32.79 22.61
N ASP A 226 24.44 33.92 23.33
CA ASP A 226 23.48 34.10 24.42
C ASP A 226 22.04 34.26 23.92
N LYS A 227 21.82 35.03 22.83
CA LYS A 227 20.50 35.14 22.20
C LYS A 227 20.02 33.81 21.61
N LEU A 228 20.93 33.01 21.05
CA LEU A 228 20.59 31.68 20.52
C LEU A 228 20.18 30.72 21.66
N ARG A 229 20.89 30.75 22.79
CA ARG A 229 20.55 29.96 23.99
C ARG A 229 19.22 30.37 24.61
N GLU A 230 18.87 31.65 24.62
CA GLU A 230 17.55 32.11 25.07
C GLU A 230 16.43 31.62 24.15
N PHE A 231 16.64 31.68 22.84
CA PHE A 231 15.68 31.19 21.85
C PHE A 231 15.50 29.67 21.92
N GLU A 232 16.59 28.92 22.08
CA GLU A 232 16.57 27.46 22.27
C GLU A 232 15.82 27.07 23.55
N LYS A 233 16.06 27.78 24.67
CA LYS A 233 15.32 27.55 25.93
C LYS A 233 13.84 27.87 25.83
N ALA A 234 13.47 28.95 25.13
CA ALA A 234 12.07 29.29 24.89
C ALA A 234 11.38 28.20 24.07
N ARG A 235 12.03 27.75 22.99
CA ARG A 235 11.52 26.68 22.13
C ARG A 235 11.42 25.33 22.86
N GLU A 236 12.38 25.00 23.71
CA GLU A 236 12.34 23.78 24.52
C GLU A 236 11.18 23.81 25.53
N LYS A 237 10.90 24.99 26.10
CA LYS A 237 9.76 25.17 27.02
C LYS A 237 8.42 25.01 26.29
N GLU A 238 8.26 25.63 25.13
CA GLU A 238 7.05 25.48 24.29
C GLU A 238 6.85 24.02 23.87
N LEU A 239 7.92 23.32 23.48
CA LEU A 239 7.86 21.91 23.11
C LEU A 239 7.38 21.03 24.27
N LYS A 240 7.91 21.28 25.49
CA LYS A 240 7.51 20.55 26.70
C LYS A 240 6.06 20.85 27.12
N GLU A 241 5.59 22.06 26.90
CA GLU A 241 4.19 22.43 27.17
C GLU A 241 3.23 21.77 26.16
N ALA A 242 3.57 21.79 24.87
CA ALA A 242 2.81 21.11 23.82
C ALA A 242 2.78 19.58 24.02
N GLU A 243 3.90 18.97 24.42
CA GLU A 243 3.97 17.54 24.71
C GLU A 243 3.10 17.16 25.92
N LYS A 244 3.12 17.99 26.98
CA LYS A 244 2.24 17.80 28.15
C LYS A 244 0.76 17.90 27.78
N LEU A 245 0.39 18.85 26.92
CA LEU A 245 -0.98 19.01 26.45
C LEU A 245 -1.42 17.76 25.65
N ARG A 246 -0.59 17.32 24.70
CA ARG A 246 -0.83 16.12 23.89
C ARG A 246 -0.96 14.86 24.73
N GLN A 247 -0.13 14.70 25.77
CA GLN A 247 -0.24 13.57 26.70
C GLN A 247 -1.54 13.60 27.52
N ARG A 248 -2.07 14.79 27.85
CA ARG A 248 -3.37 14.92 28.54
C ARG A 248 -4.52 14.53 27.62
N GLU A 249 -4.52 15.04 26.39
CA GLU A 249 -5.53 14.70 25.38
C GLU A 249 -5.55 13.20 25.07
N LEU A 250 -4.38 12.57 24.91
CA LEU A 250 -4.29 11.12 24.71
C LEU A 250 -4.87 10.34 25.89
N LYS A 251 -4.58 10.75 27.14
CA LYS A 251 -5.15 10.12 28.34
C LYS A 251 -6.66 10.31 28.44
N GLU A 252 -7.19 11.44 28.01
CA GLU A 252 -8.64 11.68 27.98
C GLU A 252 -9.33 10.86 26.89
N ALA A 253 -8.75 10.81 25.69
CA ALA A 253 -9.24 9.99 24.60
C ALA A 253 -9.20 8.49 24.94
N GLU A 254 -8.15 8.00 25.59
CA GLU A 254 -8.05 6.62 26.05
C GLU A 254 -9.14 6.31 27.10
N LYS A 255 -9.36 7.20 28.07
CA LYS A 255 -10.45 7.06 29.04
C LYS A 255 -11.82 7.05 28.37
N ALA A 256 -12.04 7.88 27.34
CA ALA A 256 -13.28 7.90 26.58
C ALA A 256 -13.50 6.56 25.85
N ARG A 257 -12.47 6.04 25.16
CA ARG A 257 -12.54 4.73 24.48
C ARG A 257 -12.83 3.58 25.44
N VAL A 258 -12.23 3.58 26.63
CA VAL A 258 -12.50 2.55 27.65
C VAL A 258 -13.95 2.63 28.14
N ARG A 259 -14.54 3.83 28.25
CA ARG A 259 -15.95 4.00 28.61
C ARG A 259 -16.87 3.47 27.51
N GLU A 260 -16.62 3.83 26.26
CA GLU A 260 -17.38 3.34 25.11
C GLU A 260 -17.30 1.81 24.96
N LEU A 261 -16.12 1.21 25.16
CA LEU A 261 -15.96 -0.24 25.12
C LEU A 261 -16.78 -0.94 26.20
N LYS A 262 -16.78 -0.41 27.43
CA LYS A 262 -17.59 -0.96 28.53
C LYS A 262 -19.09 -0.85 28.25
N GLU A 263 -19.53 0.26 27.66
CA GLU A 263 -20.92 0.45 27.26
C GLU A 263 -21.30 -0.53 26.15
N ARG A 264 -20.44 -0.70 25.14
CA ARG A 264 -20.65 -1.66 24.05
C ARG A 264 -20.71 -3.10 24.54
N GLU A 265 -19.83 -3.50 25.46
CA GLU A 265 -19.87 -4.82 26.09
C GLU A 265 -21.17 -5.05 26.87
N ARG A 266 -21.66 -4.03 27.57
CA ARG A 266 -22.93 -4.11 28.29
C ARG A 266 -24.09 -4.33 27.32
N LEU A 267 -24.16 -3.56 26.24
CA LEU A 267 -25.20 -3.69 25.21
C LEU A 267 -25.15 -5.07 24.54
N LEU A 268 -23.96 -5.60 24.26
CA LEU A 268 -23.80 -6.96 23.70
C LEU A 268 -24.35 -8.02 24.66
N LYS A 269 -24.04 -7.93 25.96
CA LYS A 269 -24.58 -8.87 26.97
C LYS A 269 -26.10 -8.78 27.10
N GLU A 270 -26.66 -7.58 26.99
CA GLU A 270 -28.12 -7.38 27.00
C GLU A 270 -28.76 -8.01 25.75
N ALA A 271 -28.19 -7.78 24.58
CA ALA A 271 -28.65 -8.38 23.31
C ALA A 271 -28.52 -9.91 23.28
N GLU A 272 -27.45 -10.48 23.83
CA GLU A 272 -27.29 -11.94 23.93
C GLU A 272 -28.35 -12.59 24.82
N LYS A 273 -28.66 -11.97 25.97
CA LYS A 273 -29.72 -12.43 26.87
C LYS A 273 -31.09 -12.38 26.20
N GLU A 274 -31.35 -11.31 25.44
CA GLU A 274 -32.59 -11.18 24.68
C GLU A 274 -32.70 -12.24 23.59
N ARG A 275 -31.61 -12.48 22.84
CA ARG A 275 -31.54 -13.54 21.84
C ARG A 275 -31.80 -14.93 22.44
N GLU A 276 -31.24 -15.23 23.60
CA GLU A 276 -31.46 -16.51 24.29
C GLU A 276 -32.92 -16.67 24.74
N ARG A 277 -33.56 -15.59 25.21
CA ARG A 277 -34.99 -15.60 25.56
C ARG A 277 -35.87 -15.90 24.34
N LEU A 278 -35.62 -15.21 23.22
CA LEU A 278 -36.36 -15.41 21.97
C LEU A 278 -36.18 -16.83 21.42
N LEU A 279 -34.97 -17.40 21.52
CA LEU A 279 -34.73 -18.79 21.13
C LEU A 279 -35.54 -19.79 21.97
N LYS A 280 -35.58 -19.61 23.30
CA LYS A 280 -36.39 -20.45 24.20
C LYS A 280 -37.88 -20.32 23.93
N GLU A 281 -38.36 -19.13 23.60
CA GLU A 281 -39.76 -18.90 23.23
C GLU A 281 -40.10 -19.57 21.89
N ALA A 282 -39.22 -19.46 20.90
CA ALA A 282 -39.38 -20.11 19.60
C ALA A 282 -39.36 -21.65 19.71
N GLU A 283 -38.50 -22.22 20.56
CA GLU A 283 -38.46 -23.66 20.81
C GLU A 283 -39.77 -24.14 21.45
N LYS A 284 -40.26 -23.45 22.48
CA LYS A 284 -41.57 -23.75 23.10
C LYS A 284 -42.72 -23.63 22.11
N ALA A 285 -42.68 -22.66 21.19
CA ALA A 285 -43.68 -22.51 20.15
C ALA A 285 -43.67 -23.71 19.19
N ARG A 286 -42.48 -24.15 18.75
CA ARG A 286 -42.32 -25.35 17.89
C ARG A 286 -42.84 -26.61 18.57
N GLU A 287 -42.53 -26.83 19.85
CA GLU A 287 -43.05 -27.98 20.60
C GLU A 287 -44.58 -27.97 20.70
N ARG A 288 -45.19 -26.79 20.87
CA ARG A 288 -46.65 -26.64 20.90
C ARG A 288 -47.26 -26.96 19.54
N GLU A 289 -46.68 -26.44 18.45
CA GLU A 289 -47.12 -26.73 17.08
C GLU A 289 -47.00 -28.22 16.76
N GLU A 290 -45.91 -28.87 17.18
CA GLU A 290 -45.73 -30.31 16.98
C GLU A 290 -46.77 -31.13 17.75
N LYS A 291 -47.07 -30.77 19.01
CA LYS A 291 -48.14 -31.40 19.80
C LYS A 291 -49.50 -31.23 19.15
N ILE A 292 -49.79 -30.04 18.59
CA ILE A 292 -51.03 -29.79 17.84
C ILE A 292 -51.09 -30.70 16.62
N ARG A 293 -50.02 -30.75 15.82
CA ARG A 293 -49.94 -31.60 14.62
C ARG A 293 -50.09 -33.09 14.94
N GLN A 294 -49.46 -33.58 16.01
CA GLN A 294 -49.59 -34.97 16.46
C GLN A 294 -51.03 -35.28 16.92
N ARG A 295 -51.70 -34.34 17.58
CA ARG A 295 -53.10 -34.49 18.00
C ARG A 295 -54.05 -34.53 16.80
N GLU A 296 -53.85 -33.66 15.82
CA GLU A 296 -54.62 -33.65 14.57
C GLU A 296 -54.42 -34.95 13.78
N ALA A 297 -53.18 -35.44 13.65
CA ALA A 297 -52.89 -36.70 12.99
C ALA A 297 -53.59 -37.90 13.66
N ARG A 298 -53.59 -37.97 15.01
CA ARG A 298 -54.32 -39.01 15.76
C ARG A 298 -55.83 -38.93 15.58
N LEU A 299 -56.39 -37.72 15.51
CA LEU A 299 -57.81 -37.52 15.25
C LEU A 299 -58.19 -37.95 13.83
N ALA A 300 -57.36 -37.63 12.83
CA ALA A 300 -57.54 -38.06 11.45
C ALA A 300 -57.46 -39.59 11.31
N GLU A 301 -56.49 -40.25 11.96
CA GLU A 301 -56.39 -41.73 11.97
C GLU A 301 -57.63 -42.37 12.62
N ARG A 302 -58.12 -41.81 13.72
CA ARG A 302 -59.34 -42.30 14.39
C ARG A 302 -60.59 -42.11 13.53
N ALA A 303 -60.70 -41.01 12.80
CA ALA A 303 -61.78 -40.78 11.85
C ALA A 303 -61.73 -41.79 10.69
N ALA A 304 -60.56 -42.01 10.09
CA ALA A 304 -60.37 -42.98 9.01
C ALA A 304 -60.70 -44.43 9.45
N ARG A 305 -60.37 -44.81 10.69
CA ARG A 305 -60.77 -46.12 11.24
C ARG A 305 -62.28 -46.26 11.44
N LEU A 306 -62.99 -45.18 11.77
CA LEU A 306 -64.45 -45.21 11.91
C LEU A 306 -65.12 -45.36 10.54
N GLU A 307 -64.60 -44.71 9.50
CA GLU A 307 -65.09 -44.88 8.12
C GLU A 307 -64.87 -46.30 7.56
N GLN A 308 -63.80 -47.00 7.96
CA GLN A 308 -63.54 -48.39 7.56
C GLN A 308 -64.44 -49.43 8.26
N VAL A 309 -65.05 -49.08 9.40
CA VAL A 309 -65.94 -50.00 10.15
C VAL A 309 -67.38 -49.98 9.62
N ASP A 310 -67.78 -48.93 8.90
CA ASP A 310 -69.13 -48.74 8.37
C ASP A 310 -69.38 -49.40 6.99
N HIS A 311 -68.46 -50.21 6.47
CA HIS A 311 -68.68 -51.06 5.27
C HIS A 311 -68.35 -52.53 5.53
N PRO A 312 -69.25 -53.31 6.13
CA PRO A 312 -69.33 -54.76 5.90
C PRO A 312 -70.14 -55.05 4.63
N GLU A 313 -69.62 -55.98 3.81
CA GLU A 313 -70.33 -56.67 2.73
C GLU A 313 -71.66 -57.29 3.18
#